data_AF-A0A354HT74-F1
#
_entry.id   AF-A0A354HT74-F1
#
_cell.length_a   1.000
_cell.length_b   1.000
_cell.length_c   1.000
_cell.angle_alpha   90.00
_cell.angle_beta   90.00
_cell.angle_gamma   90.00
#
_symmetry.space_group_name_H-M   'P 1'
#
loop_
_entity.id
_entity.type
_entity.pdbx_description
1 polymer ?
#
loop_
_entity_poly.entity_id
_entity_poly.type
_entity_poly.pdbx_seq_one_letter_code
_entity_poly.pdbx_strand_id
1 'polypeptide(L)' 'MRRVVLAGPVQPGLAIQLSADQRHYLINVLRMRAGEQFIGLDQDGKAFVVQLE' A
#
# COMPACT_ATOMS: atom_id res chain seq x y z
N MET A 1 0.20 -4.30 13.38
CA MET A 1 0.28 -3.26 12.33
C MET A 1 0.89 -3.90 11.08
N ARG A 2 0.25 -3.82 9.90
CA ARG A 2 0.68 -4.53 8.67
C ARG A 2 1.43 -3.55 7.75
N ARG A 3 2.62 -3.94 7.28
CA ARG A 3 3.50 -3.11 6.43
C ARG A 3 3.61 -3.73 5.04
N VAL A 4 3.45 -2.91 4.00
CA VAL A 4 3.58 -3.31 2.60
C VAL A 4 4.68 -2.48 1.97
N VAL A 5 5.66 -3.13 1.34
CA VAL A 5 6.71 -2.42 0.59
C VAL A 5 6.15 -2.02 -0.77
N LEU A 6 6.25 -0.74 -1.08
CA LEU A 6 5.85 -0.14 -2.33
C LEU A 6 7.11 0.13 -3.14
N ALA A 7 7.27 -0.58 -4.26
CA ALA A 7 8.41 -0.43 -5.15
C ALA A 7 8.21 0.84 -6.00
N GLY A 8 8.53 2.01 -5.44
CA GLY A 8 8.46 3.29 -6.14
C GLY A 8 8.46 4.48 -5.20
N PRO A 9 8.66 5.71 -5.72
CA PRO A 9 8.57 6.91 -4.92
C PRO A 9 7.13 7.11 -4.41
N VAL A 10 6.96 7.08 -3.09
CA VAL A 10 5.68 7.39 -2.44
C VAL A 10 5.73 8.83 -1.95
N GLN A 11 4.76 9.63 -2.37
CA GLN A 11 4.62 11.02 -1.91
C GLN A 11 3.21 11.24 -1.36
N PRO A 12 3.02 12.11 -0.34
CA PRO A 12 1.70 12.45 0.16
C PRO A 12 0.81 12.97 -0.97
N GLY A 13 -0.42 12.45 -1.08
CA GLY A 13 -1.38 12.83 -2.12
C GLY A 13 -1.17 12.15 -3.49
N LEU A 14 -0.13 11.32 -3.65
CA LEU A 14 0.06 10.54 -4.87
C LEU A 14 -0.76 9.24 -4.79
N ALA A 15 -1.60 9.00 -5.80
CA ALA A 15 -2.19 7.69 -6.03
C ALA A 15 -1.18 6.78 -6.74
N ILE A 16 -0.99 5.58 -6.22
CA ILE A 16 -0.10 4.58 -6.83
C ILE A 16 -0.90 3.34 -7.23
N GLN A 17 -0.52 2.75 -8.36
CA GLN A 17 -1.09 1.47 -8.74
C GLN A 17 -0.36 0.34 -8.01
N LEU A 18 -1.12 -0.51 -7.34
CA LEU A 18 -0.60 -1.74 -6.76
C LEU A 18 -0.15 -2.69 -7.86
N SER A 19 1.00 -3.34 -7.65
CA SER A 19 1.40 -4.50 -8.46
C SER A 19 0.39 -5.64 -8.32
N ALA A 20 0.43 -6.61 -9.23
CA ALA A 20 -0.45 -7.79 -9.16
C ALA A 20 -0.33 -8.52 -7.82
N ASP A 21 0.89 -8.69 -7.32
CA ASP A 21 1.17 -9.36 -6.04
C ASP A 21 0.65 -8.56 -4.85
N GLN A 22 0.87 -7.24 -4.84
CA GLN A 22 0.36 -6.37 -3.77
C GLN A 22 -1.17 -6.36 -3.76
N ARG A 23 -1.80 -6.25 -4.93
CA ARG A 23 -3.26 -6.32 -5.07
C ARG A 23 -3.80 -7.65 -4.57
N HIS A 24 -3.17 -8.75 -4.99
CA HIS A 24 -3.56 -10.09 -4.55
C HIS A 24 -3.48 -10.20 -3.02
N TYR A 25 -2.37 -9.76 -2.44
CA TYR A 25 -2.15 -9.85 -1.00
C TYR A 25 -3.13 -8.97 -0.21
N LEU A 26 -3.30 -7.71 -0.60
CA LEU A 26 -4.17 -6.77 0.10
C LEU A 26 -5.66 -7.15 0.00
N ILE A 27 -6.12 -7.52 -1.20
CA ILE A 27 -7.55 -7.76 -1.45
C ILE A 27 -7.96 -9.21 -1.19
N ASN A 28 -7.18 -10.20 -1.65
CA ASN A 28 -7.61 -11.59 -1.56
C ASN A 28 -7.16 -12.26 -0.26
N VAL A 29 -5.94 -11.96 0.20
CA VAL A 29 -5.37 -12.57 1.42
C VAL A 29 -5.82 -11.80 2.66
N LEU A 30 -5.59 -10.50 2.70
CA LEU A 30 -5.94 -9.65 3.84
C LEU A 30 -7.40 -9.19 3.84
N ARG A 31 -8.12 -9.36 2.71
CA ARG A 31 -9.53 -8.99 2.57
C ARG A 31 -9.81 -7.51 2.87
N MET A 32 -8.83 -6.66 2.55
CA MET A 32 -9.00 -5.22 2.70
C MET A 32 -10.07 -4.69 1.75
N ARG A 33 -10.77 -3.65 2.20
CA ARG A 33 -11.81 -2.96 1.44
C ARG A 33 -11.38 -1.55 1.09
N ALA A 34 -12.02 -0.99 0.07
CA ALA A 34 -11.91 0.42 -0.25
C ALA A 34 -12.18 1.29 1.00
N GLY A 35 -11.37 2.32 1.18
CA GLY A 35 -11.36 3.20 2.34
C GLY A 35 -10.46 2.73 3.50
N GLU A 36 -10.05 1.46 3.56
CA GLU A 36 -9.19 0.97 4.63
C GLU A 36 -7.73 1.42 4.47
N GLN A 37 -7.05 1.61 5.61
CA GLN A 37 -5.70 2.14 5.65
C GLN A 37 -4.66 1.06 6.00
N PHE A 38 -3.48 1.19 5.41
CA PHE A 38 -2.32 0.36 5.72
C PHE A 38 -1.02 1.18 5.70
N ILE A 39 0.06 0.61 6.23
CA ILE A 39 1.38 1.25 6.19
C ILE A 39 2.11 0.81 4.93
N GLY A 40 2.34 1.75 4.02
CA GLY A 40 3.24 1.62 2.89
C GLY A 40 4.66 2.01 3.27
N LEU A 41 5.67 1.32 2.74
CA LEU A 41 7.07 1.72 2.82
C LEU A 41 7.56 2.09 1.42
N ASP A 42 8.25 3.21 1.27
CA ASP A 42 8.98 3.51 0.04
C ASP A 42 10.30 2.72 -0.03
N GLN A 43 11.04 2.94 -1.12
CA GLN A 43 12.35 2.31 -1.37
C GLN A 43 13.42 2.68 -0.32
N ASP A 44 13.26 3.82 0.36
CA ASP A 44 14.19 4.30 1.39
C ASP A 44 13.77 3.82 2.80
N GLY A 45 12.70 3.03 2.89
CA GLY A 45 12.16 2.48 4.14
C GLY A 45 11.29 3.45 4.93
N LYS A 46 10.98 4.63 4.37
CA LYS A 46 10.10 5.62 5.00
C LYS A 46 8.65 5.15 4.97
N ALA A 47 7.97 5.32 6.09
CA ALA A 47 6.60 4.86 6.26
C ALA A 47 5.58 5.94 5.87
N PHE A 48 4.52 5.50 5.20
CA PHE A 48 3.37 6.31 4.80
C PHE A 48 2.08 5.60 5.20
N VAL A 49 1.08 6.38 5.60
CA VAL A 49 -0.30 5.89 5.71
C VAL A 49 -0.90 5.95 4.31
N VAL A 50 -1.35 4.80 3.82
CA VAL A 50 -1.93 4.64 2.48
C VAL A 50 -3.37 4.18 2.65
N GLN A 51 -4.27 4.73 1.85
CA GLN A 51 -5.66 4.31 1.77
C GLN A 51 -5.87 3.48 0.50
N LEU A 52 -6.56 2.36 0.61
CA LEU A 52 -7.00 1.58 -0.55
C LEU A 52 -8.22 2.26 -1.17
N GLU A 53 -8.18 2.57 -2.47
CA GLU A 53 -9.34 3.05 -3.23
C GLU A 53 -10.05 1.91 -3.97
#